data_AF-A0A6A6Q0A9-F1
#
_entry.id   AF-A0A6A6Q0A9-F1
#
_cell.length_a   1.000
_cell.length_b   1.000
_cell.length_c   1.000
_cell.angle_alpha   90.00
_cell.angle_beta   90.00
_cell.angle_gamma   90.00
#
_symmetry.space_group_name_H-M   'P 1'
#
loop_
_entity.id
_entity.type
_entity.pdbx_description
1 polymer ?
#
loop_
_entity_poly.entity_id
_entity_poly.type
_entity_poly.pdbx_seq_one_letter_code
_entity_poly.pdbx_strand_id
1 'polypeptide(L)'
;MSRSPLLLKAHPSTMSFYDLPDEIVIYILWFLDVDALLATAKTSHSLRTLSLDPILHRLRLKYAHARVAHLLPLRPPLRYLQPPLSTIHLTRTHVAARKLHWSLVRIRLSRQLSRRPKLSSLISENKIPVECCKYDRRSGEFVLGTGVAGQLVERKRRVEREQMKAGLRVWLERKARDISSRPRGEGGVGVMVWRFSRKLKLAASASAAADTRLQCGMAMREPERDRVNRLRRFWEGIAA
;
A
#
# COMPACT_ATOMS: atom_id res chain seq x y z
N MET A 1 -52.43 -31.45 79.92
CA MET A 1 -51.53 -30.30 79.74
C MET A 1 -50.90 -30.41 78.36
N SER A 2 -51.05 -29.36 77.54
CA SER A 2 -50.11 -28.85 76.52
C SER A 2 -49.34 -29.89 75.68
N ARG A 3 -49.45 -29.94 74.35
CA ARG A 3 -49.08 -28.85 73.43
C ARG A 3 -49.67 -29.10 72.04
N SER A 4 -50.17 -28.03 71.45
CA SER A 4 -50.42 -27.89 70.01
C SER A 4 -49.09 -27.61 69.27
N PRO A 5 -49.12 -27.21 67.99
CA PRO A 5 -48.87 -28.01 66.79
C PRO A 5 -47.47 -27.75 66.20
N LEU A 6 -46.88 -28.71 65.48
CA LEU A 6 -45.72 -28.44 64.62
C LEU A 6 -46.03 -28.81 63.17
N LEU A 7 -46.48 -27.79 62.45
CA LEU A 7 -46.15 -27.49 61.05
C LEU A 7 -45.08 -28.42 60.45
N LEU A 8 -45.53 -29.48 59.76
CA LEU A 8 -44.72 -30.12 58.74
C LEU A 8 -44.71 -29.20 57.53
N LYS A 9 -43.68 -28.35 57.48
CA LYS A 9 -43.32 -27.51 56.36
C LYS A 9 -43.02 -28.43 55.17
N ALA A 10 -43.98 -28.60 54.26
CA ALA A 10 -43.74 -29.21 52.96
C ALA A 10 -42.63 -28.39 52.27
N HIS A 11 -41.40 -28.90 52.29
CA HIS A 11 -40.40 -28.47 51.34
C HIS A 11 -40.89 -28.93 49.96
N PRO A 12 -40.76 -28.12 48.90
CA PRO A 12 -40.86 -28.66 47.55
C PRO A 12 -39.81 -29.77 47.48
N SER A 13 -40.27 -31.01 47.43
CA SER A 13 -39.46 -32.18 47.13
C SER A 13 -38.75 -31.87 45.83
N THR A 14 -37.49 -31.48 45.93
CA THR A 14 -36.61 -31.27 44.80
C THR A 14 -36.47 -32.64 44.15
N MET A 15 -37.29 -32.90 43.13
CA MET A 15 -37.19 -34.09 42.29
C MET A 15 -35.73 -34.19 41.85
N SER A 16 -35.03 -35.16 42.43
CA SER A 16 -33.62 -35.34 42.18
C SER A 16 -33.46 -36.07 40.86
N PHE A 17 -32.37 -35.84 40.16
CA PHE A 17 -32.08 -36.54 38.90
C PHE A 17 -32.07 -38.07 39.07
N TYR A 18 -31.85 -38.55 40.29
CA TYR A 18 -31.86 -39.97 40.68
C TYR A 18 -33.26 -40.56 40.90
N ASP A 19 -34.31 -39.74 40.90
CA ASP A 19 -35.70 -40.20 41.00
C ASP A 19 -36.28 -40.56 39.63
N LEU A 20 -35.54 -40.29 38.54
CA LEU A 20 -35.93 -40.66 37.19
C LEU A 20 -35.65 -42.14 36.91
N PRO A 21 -36.52 -42.81 36.13
CA PRO A 21 -36.23 -44.15 35.63
C PRO A 21 -34.96 -44.18 34.77
N ASP A 22 -34.20 -45.27 34.88
CA ASP A 22 -32.93 -45.48 34.18
C ASP A 22 -33.08 -45.36 32.66
N GLU A 23 -34.24 -45.70 32.10
CA GLU A 23 -34.54 -45.60 30.66
C GLU A 23 -34.53 -44.14 30.17
N ILE A 24 -35.07 -43.23 30.98
CA ILE A 24 -35.12 -41.80 30.67
C ILE A 24 -33.71 -41.20 30.78
N VAL A 25 -32.96 -41.63 31.79
CA VAL A 25 -31.56 -41.22 31.97
C VAL A 25 -30.71 -41.70 30.79
N ILE A 26 -30.85 -42.95 30.36
CA ILE A 26 -30.16 -43.50 29.18
C ILE A 26 -30.53 -42.70 27.92
N TYR A 27 -31.81 -42.34 27.76
CA TYR A 27 -32.25 -41.52 26.63
C TYR A 27 -31.61 -40.13 26.63
N ILE A 28 -31.46 -39.50 27.80
CA ILE A 28 -30.76 -38.22 27.94
C ILE A 28 -29.27 -38.39 27.60
N LEU A 29 -28.63 -39.42 28.17
CA LEU A 29 -27.21 -39.74 27.96
C LEU A 29 -26.88 -40.05 26.48
N TRP A 30 -27.86 -40.51 25.70
CA TRP A 30 -27.70 -40.75 24.26
C TRP A 30 -27.35 -39.47 23.47
N PHE A 31 -27.88 -38.30 23.87
CA PHE A 31 -27.66 -37.02 23.17
C PHE A 31 -26.35 -36.33 23.53
N LEU A 32 -25.70 -36.71 24.63
CA LEU A 32 -24.42 -36.11 25.01
C LEU A 32 -23.31 -36.57 24.06
N ASP A 33 -22.27 -35.76 23.88
CA ASP A 33 -21.04 -36.14 23.18
C ASP A 33 -20.17 -37.07 24.06
N VAL A 34 -19.15 -37.69 23.47
CA VAL A 34 -18.27 -38.64 24.19
C VAL A 34 -17.57 -37.97 25.40
N ASP A 35 -17.09 -36.73 25.23
CA ASP A 35 -16.42 -36.00 26.31
C ASP A 35 -17.38 -35.61 27.44
N ALA A 36 -18.60 -35.20 27.08
CA ALA A 36 -19.63 -34.83 28.04
C ALA A 36 -20.16 -36.06 28.80
N LEU A 37 -20.29 -37.21 28.13
CA LEU A 37 -20.64 -38.47 28.78
C LEU A 37 -19.58 -38.92 29.80
N LEU A 38 -18.30 -38.74 29.47
CA LEU A 38 -17.19 -39.03 30.39
C LEU A 38 -17.22 -38.09 31.61
N ALA A 39 -17.55 -36.81 31.40
CA ALA A 39 -17.71 -35.85 32.48
C ALA A 39 -18.88 -36.26 33.40
N THR A 40 -20.04 -36.63 32.85
CA THR A 40 -21.20 -37.08 33.66
C THR A 40 -20.90 -38.35 34.45
N ALA A 41 -20.18 -39.31 33.88
CA ALA A 41 -19.77 -40.53 34.56
C ALA A 41 -18.78 -40.30 35.73
N LYS A 42 -18.10 -39.15 35.77
CA LYS A 42 -17.25 -38.75 36.90
C LYS A 42 -18.06 -38.16 38.05
N THR A 43 -19.20 -37.54 37.77
CA THR A 43 -20.01 -36.84 38.78
C THR A 43 -20.80 -37.77 39.69
N SER A 44 -21.26 -38.93 39.21
CA SER A 44 -22.01 -39.88 40.05
C SER A 44 -21.78 -41.34 39.66
N HIS A 45 -21.96 -42.24 40.62
CA HIS A 45 -21.80 -43.69 40.41
C HIS A 45 -22.93 -44.28 39.56
N SER A 46 -24.17 -43.84 39.77
CA SER A 46 -25.33 -44.28 38.99
C SER A 46 -25.21 -43.86 37.51
N LEU A 47 -24.77 -42.62 37.22
CA LEU A 47 -24.50 -42.20 35.85
C LEU A 47 -23.33 -42.96 35.23
N ARG A 48 -22.34 -43.35 36.04
CA ARG A 48 -21.24 -44.19 35.57
C ARG A 48 -21.73 -45.56 35.11
N THR A 49 -22.56 -46.23 35.89
CA THR A 49 -23.14 -47.53 35.51
C THR A 49 -24.01 -47.43 34.27
N LEU A 50 -24.86 -46.40 34.18
CA LEU A 50 -25.73 -46.17 33.01
C LEU A 50 -24.95 -45.71 31.77
N SER A 51 -23.83 -45.00 31.94
CA SER A 51 -22.97 -44.59 30.82
C SER A 51 -22.23 -45.76 30.17
N LEU A 52 -22.04 -46.85 30.91
CA LEU A 52 -21.42 -48.10 30.46
C LEU A 52 -22.45 -49.12 29.97
N ASP A 53 -23.73 -48.77 29.97
CA ASP A 53 -24.80 -49.67 29.57
C ASP A 53 -24.70 -50.04 28.07
N PRO A 54 -24.78 -51.34 27.71
CA PRO A 54 -24.67 -51.78 26.33
C PRO A 54 -25.79 -51.25 25.40
N ILE A 55 -26.98 -50.95 25.93
CA ILE A 55 -28.10 -50.47 25.11
C ILE A 55 -27.79 -49.07 24.59
N LEU A 56 -27.29 -48.18 25.47
CA LEU A 56 -26.81 -46.85 25.10
C LEU A 56 -25.76 -46.92 23.99
N HIS A 57 -24.72 -47.76 24.17
CA HIS A 57 -23.64 -47.88 23.20
C HIS A 57 -24.12 -48.46 21.85
N ARG A 58 -25.04 -49.42 21.87
CA ARG A 58 -25.62 -49.99 20.65
C ARG A 58 -26.43 -48.96 19.86
N LEU A 59 -27.21 -48.11 20.54
CA LEU A 59 -27.97 -47.03 19.91
C LEU A 59 -27.05 -45.96 19.31
N ARG A 60 -26.00 -45.56 20.05
CA ARG A 60 -25.01 -44.60 19.55
C ARG A 60 -24.23 -45.15 18.37
N LEU A 61 -23.89 -46.44 18.37
CA LEU A 61 -23.24 -47.08 17.23
C LEU A 61 -24.13 -47.09 15.98
N LYS A 62 -25.41 -47.45 16.12
CA LYS A 62 -26.37 -47.41 15.00
C LYS A 62 -26.52 -46.00 14.43
N TYR A 63 -26.65 -45.00 15.32
CA TYR A 63 -26.74 -43.60 14.91
C TYR A 63 -25.45 -43.11 14.24
N ALA A 64 -24.29 -43.41 14.81
CA ALA A 64 -22.99 -43.06 14.24
C ALA A 64 -22.81 -43.71 12.86
N HIS A 65 -23.19 -44.97 12.70
CA HIS A 65 -23.15 -45.67 11.41
C HIS A 65 -24.04 -44.99 10.37
N ALA A 66 -25.30 -44.68 10.73
CA ALA A 66 -26.21 -43.95 9.84
C ALA A 66 -25.70 -42.55 9.48
N ARG A 67 -25.17 -41.82 10.47
CA ARG A 67 -24.59 -40.48 10.28
C ARG A 67 -23.35 -40.51 9.39
N VAL A 68 -22.44 -41.46 9.59
CA VAL A 68 -21.25 -41.63 8.75
C VAL A 68 -21.66 -42.00 7.32
N ALA A 69 -22.61 -42.92 7.14
CA ALA A 69 -23.13 -43.27 5.82
C ALA A 69 -23.74 -42.06 5.09
N HIS A 70 -24.39 -41.15 5.82
CA HIS A 70 -24.93 -39.92 5.26
C HIS A 70 -23.87 -38.84 4.98
N LEU A 71 -22.89 -38.65 5.86
CA LEU A 71 -21.89 -37.58 5.75
C LEU A 71 -20.73 -37.89 4.80
N LEU A 72 -20.35 -39.17 4.67
CA LEU A 72 -19.28 -39.58 3.75
C LEU A 72 -19.49 -39.12 2.29
N PRO A 73 -20.67 -39.28 1.66
CA PRO A 73 -20.89 -38.81 0.29
C PRO A 73 -20.92 -37.28 0.15
N LEU A 74 -21.20 -36.54 1.23
CA LEU A 74 -21.14 -35.07 1.22
C LEU A 74 -19.70 -34.54 1.27
N ARG A 75 -18.71 -35.41 1.47
CA ARG A 75 -17.30 -35.03 1.54
C ARG A 75 -16.83 -34.53 0.17
N PRO A 76 -16.19 -33.34 0.09
CA PRO A 76 -15.61 -32.87 -1.16
C PRO A 76 -14.49 -33.82 -1.64
N PRO A 77 -14.34 -34.02 -2.96
CA PRO A 77 -13.29 -34.90 -3.47
C PRO A 77 -11.90 -34.31 -3.23
N LEU A 78 -10.89 -35.18 -3.15
CA LEU A 78 -9.53 -34.83 -2.76
C LEU A 78 -8.93 -33.66 -3.57
N ARG A 79 -9.27 -33.54 -4.85
CA ARG A 79 -8.83 -32.45 -5.75
C ARG A 79 -9.21 -31.05 -5.27
N TYR A 80 -10.32 -30.89 -4.55
CA TYR A 80 -10.72 -29.59 -3.99
C TYR A 80 -9.95 -29.24 -2.73
N LEU A 81 -9.43 -30.26 -2.04
CA LEU A 81 -8.65 -30.13 -0.81
C LEU A 81 -7.15 -29.90 -1.09
N GLN A 82 -6.74 -30.11 -2.34
CA GLN A 82 -5.37 -29.94 -2.83
C GLN A 82 -5.16 -28.57 -3.52
N PRO A 83 -3.92 -28.08 -3.58
CA PRO A 83 -3.58 -26.90 -4.37
C PRO A 83 -3.93 -27.10 -5.86
N PRO A 84 -4.44 -26.09 -6.58
CA PRO A 84 -4.43 -24.65 -6.26
C PRO A 84 -5.65 -24.13 -5.50
N LEU A 85 -6.69 -24.95 -5.29
CA LEU A 85 -7.98 -24.49 -4.76
C LEU A 85 -7.98 -24.32 -3.24
N SER A 86 -7.32 -25.23 -2.53
CA SER A 86 -7.14 -25.10 -1.08
C SER A 86 -5.83 -25.74 -0.61
N THR A 87 -5.43 -25.43 0.62
CA THR A 87 -4.15 -25.89 1.18
C THR A 87 -4.34 -26.88 2.34
N ILE A 88 -5.47 -27.59 2.34
CA ILE A 88 -5.90 -28.47 3.44
C ILE A 88 -5.16 -29.81 3.37
N HIS A 89 -5.07 -30.40 2.18
CA HIS A 89 -4.34 -31.64 1.94
C HIS A 89 -3.11 -31.37 1.08
N LEU A 90 -1.93 -31.57 1.67
CA LEU A 90 -0.64 -31.37 1.02
C LEU A 90 0.06 -32.72 0.88
N THR A 91 0.40 -33.08 -0.35
CA THR A 91 1.26 -34.22 -0.64
C THR A 91 2.72 -33.88 -0.30
N ARG A 92 3.56 -34.92 -0.21
CA ARG A 92 5.02 -34.75 -0.01
C ARG A 92 5.64 -33.82 -1.05
N THR A 93 5.17 -33.87 -2.30
CA THR A 93 5.64 -33.02 -3.39
C THR A 93 5.25 -31.56 -3.18
N HIS A 94 4.04 -31.25 -2.73
CA HIS A 94 3.63 -29.88 -2.40
C HIS A 94 4.46 -29.29 -1.25
N VAL A 95 4.74 -30.08 -0.21
CA VAL A 95 5.59 -29.65 0.91
C VAL A 95 7.02 -29.38 0.43
N ALA A 96 7.59 -30.28 -0.37
CA ALA A 96 8.93 -30.09 -0.94
C ALA A 96 8.99 -28.85 -1.86
N ALA A 97 8.00 -28.67 -2.73
CA ALA A 97 7.89 -27.50 -3.60
C ALA A 97 7.79 -26.20 -2.81
N ARG A 98 7.05 -26.17 -1.69
CA ARG A 98 7.00 -25.01 -0.79
C ARG A 98 8.35 -24.70 -0.16
N LYS A 99 9.07 -25.71 0.33
CA LYS A 99 10.42 -25.52 0.88
C LYS A 99 11.37 -24.93 -0.16
N LEU A 100 11.34 -25.46 -1.38
CA LEU A 100 12.14 -24.96 -2.49
C LEU A 100 11.73 -23.54 -2.88
N HIS A 101 10.43 -23.25 -2.98
CA HIS A 101 9.91 -21.92 -3.29
C HIS A 101 10.42 -20.89 -2.28
N TRP A 102 10.31 -21.17 -0.98
CA TRP A 102 10.80 -20.26 0.07
C TRP A 102 12.32 -20.12 0.06
N SER A 103 13.06 -21.18 -0.25
CA SER A 103 14.51 -21.11 -0.45
C SER A 103 14.87 -20.15 -1.60
N LEU A 104 14.20 -20.28 -2.75
CA LEU A 104 14.41 -19.39 -3.90
C LEU A 104 14.00 -17.94 -3.61
N VAL A 105 12.87 -17.74 -2.92
CA VAL A 105 12.44 -16.39 -2.48
C VAL A 105 13.48 -15.79 -1.55
N ARG A 106 14.02 -16.56 -0.59
CA ARG A 106 15.08 -16.10 0.31
C ARG A 106 16.34 -15.71 -0.45
N ILE A 107 16.81 -16.53 -1.40
CA ILE A 107 17.97 -16.23 -2.24
C ILE A 107 17.71 -14.95 -3.06
N ARG A 108 16.53 -14.84 -3.69
CA ARG A 108 16.15 -13.67 -4.47
C ARG A 108 16.12 -12.41 -3.61
N LEU A 109 15.50 -12.46 -2.43
CA LEU A 109 15.46 -11.34 -1.50
C LEU A 109 16.85 -10.96 -1.02
N SER A 110 17.69 -11.93 -0.65
CA SER A 110 19.08 -11.68 -0.25
C SER A 110 19.85 -10.91 -1.33
N ARG A 111 19.70 -11.30 -2.61
CA ARG A 111 20.33 -10.62 -3.75
C ARG A 111 19.73 -9.23 -4.02
N GLN A 112 18.42 -9.04 -3.81
CA GLN A 112 17.78 -7.73 -4.00
C GLN A 112 18.15 -6.76 -2.88
N LEU A 113 18.26 -7.25 -1.64
CA LEU A 113 18.67 -6.45 -0.49
C LEU A 113 20.14 -6.01 -0.60
N SER A 114 21.03 -6.85 -1.12
CA SER A 114 22.42 -6.44 -1.35
C SER A 114 22.58 -5.40 -2.46
N ARG A 115 21.64 -5.36 -3.42
CA ARG A 115 21.60 -4.36 -4.50
C ARG A 115 20.70 -3.16 -4.18
N ARG A 116 20.26 -3.02 -2.93
CA ARG A 116 19.31 -1.96 -2.55
C ARG A 116 19.95 -0.58 -2.78
N PRO A 117 19.34 0.29 -3.60
CA PRO A 117 19.84 1.64 -3.80
C PRO A 117 19.72 2.44 -2.49
N LYS A 118 20.69 3.35 -2.26
CA LYS A 118 20.66 4.26 -1.13
C LYS A 118 19.50 5.24 -1.26
N LEU A 119 19.01 5.75 -0.12
CA LEU A 119 17.89 6.68 -0.10
C LEU A 119 18.20 7.98 -0.87
N SER A 120 19.45 8.44 -0.85
CA SER A 120 19.91 9.61 -1.61
C SER A 120 19.69 9.46 -3.12
N SER A 121 20.00 8.28 -3.69
CA SER A 121 19.79 7.98 -5.11
C SER A 121 18.29 7.95 -5.47
N LEU A 122 17.44 7.45 -4.57
CA LEU A 122 15.98 7.46 -4.78
C LEU A 122 15.38 8.87 -4.74
N ILE A 123 15.94 9.74 -3.91
CA ILE A 123 15.56 11.16 -3.85
C ILE A 123 16.03 11.89 -5.11
N SER A 124 17.26 11.67 -5.57
CA SER A 124 17.76 12.30 -6.80
C SER A 124 17.00 11.86 -8.05
N GLU A 125 16.53 10.62 -8.08
CA GLU A 125 15.66 10.09 -9.14
C GLU A 125 14.19 10.51 -9.00
N ASN A 126 13.85 11.35 -8.01
CA ASN A 126 12.48 11.78 -7.68
C ASN A 126 11.47 10.63 -7.44
N LYS A 127 11.97 9.42 -7.10
CA LYS A 127 11.11 8.27 -6.74
C LYS A 127 10.53 8.43 -5.34
N ILE A 128 11.26 9.09 -4.45
CA ILE A 128 10.81 9.45 -3.11
C ILE A 128 10.83 10.97 -3.00
N PRO A 129 9.73 11.61 -2.57
CA PRO A 129 9.71 13.05 -2.39
C PRO A 129 10.65 13.46 -1.25
N VAL A 130 11.47 14.49 -1.50
CA VAL A 130 12.39 15.09 -0.51
C VAL A 130 11.72 15.42 0.82
N GLU A 131 10.43 15.78 0.78
CA GLU A 131 9.65 16.22 1.94
C GLU A 131 9.40 15.09 2.97
N CYS A 132 9.46 13.83 2.54
CA CYS A 132 9.33 12.66 3.42
C CYS A 132 10.62 12.34 4.19
N CYS A 133 11.74 12.92 3.78
CA CYS A 133 13.07 12.56 4.26
C CYS A 133 13.70 13.72 5.01
N LYS A 134 14.39 13.42 6.11
CA LYS A 134 15.24 14.40 6.80
C LYS A 134 16.70 13.99 6.65
N TYR A 135 17.56 14.97 6.41
CA TYR A 135 19.01 14.74 6.40
C TYR A 135 19.50 14.61 7.84
N ASP A 136 20.06 13.45 8.20
CA ASP A 136 20.66 13.25 9.51
C ASP A 136 22.13 13.69 9.48
N ARG A 137 22.45 14.73 10.26
CA ARG A 137 23.79 15.33 10.32
C ARG A 137 24.82 14.41 10.97
N ARG A 138 24.39 13.42 11.77
CA ARG A 138 25.32 12.48 12.45
C ARG A 138 25.76 11.34 11.53
N SER A 139 24.81 10.78 10.78
CA SER A 139 25.07 9.64 9.89
C SER A 139 25.47 10.07 8.47
N GLY A 140 25.24 11.33 8.09
CA GLY A 140 25.50 11.83 6.74
C GLY A 140 24.55 11.29 5.67
N GLU A 141 23.52 10.53 6.05
CA GLU A 141 22.54 9.91 5.16
C GLU A 141 21.12 10.47 5.39
N PHE A 142 20.26 10.33 4.38
CA PHE A 142 18.84 10.67 4.51
C PHE A 142 18.11 9.56 5.28
N VAL A 143 17.20 9.95 6.16
CA VAL A 143 16.32 9.05 6.91
C VAL A 143 14.88 9.28 6.48
N LEU A 144 14.18 8.20 6.11
CA LEU A 144 12.78 8.22 5.72
C LEU A 144 11.88 8.19 6.96
N GLY A 145 10.81 8.99 6.99
CA GLY A 145 9.76 8.92 8.03
C GLY A 145 9.90 9.92 9.18
N THR A 146 10.96 10.73 9.21
CA THR A 146 11.14 11.86 10.13
C THR A 146 10.68 13.21 9.54
N GLY A 147 10.27 13.22 8.27
CA GLY A 147 9.68 14.37 7.58
C GLY A 147 8.16 14.37 7.58
N VAL A 148 7.57 14.97 6.55
CA VAL A 148 6.11 14.93 6.34
C VAL A 148 5.70 13.49 6.05
N ALA A 149 4.68 13.00 6.75
CA ALA A 149 4.14 11.67 6.49
C ALA A 149 3.75 11.55 5.00
N GLY A 150 4.09 10.43 4.35
CA GLY A 150 3.87 10.26 2.91
C GLY A 150 2.43 10.56 2.45
N GLN A 151 1.45 10.25 3.30
CA GLN A 151 0.03 10.53 3.05
C GLN A 151 -0.32 12.02 2.97
N LEU A 152 0.48 12.89 3.59
CA LEU A 152 0.26 14.34 3.64
C LEU A 152 1.05 15.11 2.56
N VAL A 153 2.01 14.47 1.89
CA VAL A 153 2.86 15.13 0.90
C VAL A 153 2.05 15.68 -0.27
N GLU A 154 1.08 14.92 -0.77
CA GLU A 154 0.24 15.40 -1.89
C GLU A 154 -0.61 16.60 -1.50
N ARG A 155 -1.17 16.59 -0.28
CA ARG A 155 -1.95 17.70 0.25
C ARG A 155 -1.08 18.94 0.44
N LYS A 156 0.11 18.78 1.03
CA LYS A 156 1.09 19.86 1.18
C LYS A 156 1.48 20.46 -0.17
N ARG A 157 1.85 19.62 -1.15
CA ARG A 157 2.18 20.06 -2.51
C ARG A 157 1.02 20.75 -3.23
N ARG A 158 -0.22 20.35 -2.95
CA ARG A 158 -1.40 21.03 -3.51
C ARG A 158 -1.52 22.45 -2.95
N VAL A 159 -1.41 22.59 -1.63
CA VAL A 159 -1.47 23.90 -0.97
C VAL A 159 -0.32 24.79 -1.44
N GLU A 160 0.90 24.28 -1.52
CA GLU A 160 2.06 25.04 -2.03
C GLU A 160 1.84 25.50 -3.47
N ARG A 161 1.30 24.64 -4.35
CA ARG A 161 0.95 25.02 -5.73
C ARG A 161 -0.13 26.11 -5.79
N GLU A 162 -1.14 26.04 -4.93
CA GLU A 162 -2.20 27.04 -4.85
C GLU A 162 -1.65 28.39 -4.33
N GLN A 163 -0.78 28.36 -3.32
CA GLN A 163 -0.08 29.54 -2.82
C GLN A 163 0.83 30.18 -3.88
N MET A 164 1.59 29.37 -4.63
CA MET A 164 2.41 29.87 -5.74
C MET A 164 1.57 30.51 -6.84
N LYS A 165 0.43 29.91 -7.20
CA LYS A 165 -0.50 30.48 -8.19
C LYS A 165 -1.08 31.82 -7.73
N ALA A 166 -1.47 31.91 -6.46
CA ALA A 166 -1.98 33.14 -5.88
C ALA A 166 -0.91 34.25 -5.86
N GLY A 167 0.32 33.91 -5.43
CA GLY A 167 1.45 34.83 -5.43
C GLY A 167 1.83 35.32 -6.83
N LEU A 168 1.88 34.41 -7.81
CA LEU A 168 2.15 34.74 -9.21
C LEU A 168 1.09 35.67 -9.80
N ARG A 169 -0.20 35.47 -9.47
CA ARG A 169 -1.28 36.35 -9.94
C ARG A 169 -1.10 37.78 -9.44
N VAL A 170 -0.87 37.96 -8.14
CA VAL A 170 -0.64 39.28 -7.54
C VAL A 170 0.62 39.94 -8.12
N TRP A 171 1.70 39.16 -8.31
CA TRP A 171 2.92 39.66 -8.94
C TRP A 171 2.68 40.11 -10.38
N LEU A 172 1.94 39.32 -11.17
CA LEU A 172 1.59 39.67 -12.55
C LEU A 172 0.69 40.91 -12.62
N GLU A 173 -0.30 41.05 -11.74
CA GLU A 173 -1.16 42.24 -11.68
C GLU A 173 -0.38 43.50 -11.30
N ARG A 174 0.58 43.39 -10.37
CA ARG A 174 1.49 44.49 -10.04
C ARG A 174 2.40 44.80 -11.23
N LYS A 175 2.95 43.79 -11.89
CA LYS A 175 3.83 43.99 -13.05
C LYS A 175 3.08 44.55 -14.26
N ALA A 176 1.84 44.13 -14.48
CA ALA A 176 0.97 44.65 -15.53
C ALA A 176 0.62 46.12 -15.26
N ARG A 177 0.36 46.49 -13.99
CA ARG A 177 0.21 47.88 -13.59
C ARG A 177 1.48 48.69 -13.83
N ASP A 178 2.65 48.20 -13.42
CA ASP A 178 3.94 48.84 -13.68
C ASP A 178 4.21 49.02 -15.18
N ILE A 179 3.82 48.05 -16.01
CA ILE A 179 3.97 48.13 -17.47
C ILE A 179 2.97 49.13 -18.06
N SER A 180 1.75 49.18 -17.54
CA SER A 180 0.73 50.12 -18.00
C SER A 180 0.96 51.55 -17.50
N SER A 181 1.65 51.74 -16.38
CA SER A 181 2.02 53.05 -15.83
C SER A 181 3.31 53.60 -16.41
N ARG A 182 4.10 52.77 -17.11
CA ARG A 182 5.18 53.28 -17.97
C ARG A 182 4.55 54.09 -19.09
N PRO A 183 5.00 55.33 -19.33
CA PRO A 183 4.50 56.10 -20.45
C PRO A 183 4.75 55.29 -21.73
N ARG A 184 3.69 55.04 -22.51
CA ARG A 184 3.76 54.36 -23.83
C ARG A 184 4.67 55.10 -24.83
N GLY A 185 5.22 56.26 -24.46
CA GLY A 185 5.97 57.18 -25.30
C GLY A 185 7.49 56.95 -25.39
N GLU A 186 8.12 56.18 -24.50
CA GLU A 186 9.58 56.03 -24.54
C GLU A 186 10.02 54.57 -24.69
N GLY A 187 10.20 54.16 -25.94
CA GLY A 187 11.03 52.99 -26.26
C GLY A 187 10.32 51.64 -26.23
N GLY A 188 9.13 51.52 -26.84
CA GLY A 188 8.54 50.22 -27.13
C GLY A 188 9.52 49.33 -27.94
N VAL A 189 9.34 48.00 -27.87
CA VAL A 189 10.21 47.03 -28.57
C VAL A 189 10.33 47.38 -30.06
N GLY A 190 9.27 47.88 -30.70
CA GLY A 190 9.32 48.39 -32.08
C GLY A 190 10.27 49.58 -32.27
N VAL A 191 10.38 50.49 -31.31
CA VAL A 191 11.34 51.63 -31.35
C VAL A 191 12.76 51.13 -31.13
N MET A 192 12.99 50.15 -30.25
CA MET A 192 14.32 49.53 -30.08
C MET A 192 14.74 48.72 -31.31
N VAL A 193 13.83 47.93 -31.89
CA VAL A 193 14.06 47.17 -33.14
C VAL A 193 14.31 48.13 -34.30
N TRP A 194 13.53 49.22 -34.39
CA TRP A 194 13.75 50.26 -35.39
C TRP A 194 15.09 50.97 -35.19
N ARG A 195 15.47 51.31 -33.95
CA ARG A 195 16.79 51.90 -33.63
C ARG A 195 17.92 50.93 -33.98
N PHE A 196 17.80 49.64 -33.66
CA PHE A 196 18.81 48.63 -34.00
C PHE A 196 18.92 48.40 -35.50
N SER A 197 17.79 48.24 -36.18
CA SER A 197 17.75 48.06 -37.63
C SER A 197 18.30 49.30 -38.36
N ARG A 198 17.96 50.51 -37.90
CA ARG A 198 18.52 51.75 -38.44
C ARG A 198 20.02 51.87 -38.17
N LYS A 199 20.49 51.47 -36.99
CA LYS A 199 21.92 51.48 -36.64
C LYS A 199 22.71 50.47 -37.48
N LEU A 200 22.14 49.30 -37.77
CA LEU A 200 22.71 48.32 -38.72
C LEU A 200 22.71 48.85 -40.16
N LYS A 201 21.64 49.52 -40.59
CA LYS A 201 21.53 50.11 -41.93
C LYS A 201 22.52 51.26 -42.12
N LEU A 202 22.72 52.08 -41.08
CA LEU A 202 23.72 53.15 -41.05
C LEU A 202 25.15 52.60 -41.00
N ALA A 203 25.39 51.51 -40.26
CA ALA A 203 26.67 50.82 -40.26
C ALA A 203 26.97 50.20 -41.64
N ALA A 204 25.97 49.63 -42.32
CA ALA A 204 26.09 49.10 -43.67
C ALA A 204 26.29 50.20 -44.73
N SER A 205 25.67 51.38 -44.58
CA SER A 205 25.93 52.52 -45.46
C SER A 205 27.27 53.20 -45.16
N ALA A 206 27.74 53.18 -43.91
CA ALA A 206 29.06 53.66 -43.53
C ALA A 206 30.18 52.72 -44.02
N SER A 207 29.95 51.40 -44.01
CA SER A 207 30.85 50.45 -44.66
C SER A 207 30.79 50.56 -46.19
N ALA A 208 29.63 50.79 -46.79
CA ALA A 208 29.51 51.03 -48.23
C ALA A 208 30.15 52.37 -48.69
N ALA A 209 30.10 53.41 -47.84
CA ALA A 209 30.77 54.70 -48.08
C ALA A 209 32.28 54.65 -47.79
N ALA A 210 32.73 53.77 -46.90
CA ALA A 210 34.15 53.45 -46.70
C ALA A 210 34.69 52.60 -47.87
N ASP A 211 33.88 51.70 -48.43
CA ASP A 211 34.22 50.87 -49.60
C ASP A 211 34.32 51.68 -50.89
N THR A 212 33.71 52.88 -50.98
CA THR A 212 33.89 53.76 -52.15
C THR A 212 35.19 54.58 -52.11
N ARG A 213 35.95 54.53 -51.02
CA ARG A 213 37.25 55.23 -50.89
C ARG A 213 38.46 54.31 -50.78
N LEU A 214 38.28 53.00 -50.72
CA LEU A 214 39.37 52.03 -50.68
C LEU A 214 39.11 50.92 -51.70
N GLN A 215 39.07 51.28 -52.97
CA GLN A 215 39.24 50.31 -54.05
C GLN A 215 40.72 50.22 -54.42
N CYS A 216 41.52 49.70 -53.48
CA CYS A 216 42.82 49.09 -53.76
C CYS A 216 43.21 48.17 -52.59
N GLY A 217 43.18 46.86 -52.83
CA GLY A 217 43.87 45.87 -51.99
C GLY A 217 42.99 44.90 -51.19
N MET A 218 42.87 43.68 -51.73
CA MET A 218 42.88 42.37 -51.06
C MET A 218 41.82 41.99 -49.99
N ALA A 219 41.35 40.74 -50.19
CA ALA A 219 40.84 39.75 -49.24
C ALA A 219 39.41 39.89 -48.69
N MET A 220 38.52 39.04 -49.22
CA MET A 220 37.30 38.61 -48.54
C MET A 220 37.64 38.05 -47.14
N ARG A 221 36.97 38.57 -46.11
CA ARG A 221 36.83 37.88 -44.84
C ARG A 221 35.35 37.83 -44.50
N GLU A 222 34.77 36.63 -44.53
CA GLU A 222 33.39 36.39 -44.13
C GLU A 222 33.17 36.80 -42.66
N PRO A 223 32.02 37.38 -42.30
CA PRO A 223 31.73 37.68 -40.90
C PRO A 223 31.40 36.40 -40.12
N GLU A 224 31.93 36.31 -38.88
CA GLU A 224 31.75 35.22 -37.92
C GLU A 224 30.27 34.80 -37.73
N ARG A 225 29.80 33.82 -38.52
CA ARG A 225 28.49 33.14 -38.32
C ARG A 225 28.55 32.03 -37.26
N ASP A 226 29.72 31.79 -36.69
CA ASP A 226 29.97 30.65 -35.80
C ASP A 226 29.31 30.75 -34.41
N ARG A 227 29.05 31.97 -33.91
CA ARG A 227 28.43 32.12 -32.57
C ARG A 227 26.94 31.76 -32.56
N VAL A 228 26.23 31.99 -33.66
CA VAL A 228 24.78 31.72 -33.77
C VAL A 228 24.52 30.23 -34.01
N ASN A 229 25.41 29.55 -34.75
CA ASN A 229 25.32 28.12 -34.98
C ASN A 229 25.58 27.29 -33.70
N ARG A 230 26.38 27.79 -32.75
CA ARG A 230 26.57 27.13 -31.45
C ARG A 230 25.31 27.13 -30.60
N LEU A 231 24.53 28.21 -30.63
CA LEU A 231 23.27 28.28 -29.90
C LEU A 231 22.20 27.37 -30.51
N ARG A 232 22.14 27.31 -31.85
CA ARG A 232 21.23 26.41 -32.57
C ARG A 232 21.54 24.94 -32.27
N ARG A 233 22.82 24.55 -32.32
CA ARG A 233 23.28 23.20 -31.94
C ARG A 233 23.04 22.88 -30.47
N PHE A 234 23.16 23.87 -29.58
CA PHE A 234 22.86 23.70 -28.15
C PHE A 234 21.38 23.35 -27.91
N TRP A 235 20.45 24.03 -28.59
CA TRP A 235 19.01 23.75 -28.44
C TRP A 235 18.57 22.46 -29.16
N GLU A 236 19.17 22.14 -30.31
CA GLU A 236 18.92 20.87 -31.01
C GLU A 236 19.40 19.64 -30.20
N GLY A 237 20.41 19.80 -29.34
CA GLY A 237 20.90 18.74 -28.44
C GLY A 237 20.09 18.53 -27.15
N ILE A 238 19.21 19.48 -26.78
CA ILE A 238 18.32 19.35 -25.60
C ILE A 238 17.00 18.66 -25.95
N ALA A 239 16.64 18.63 -27.23
CA ALA A 239 15.41 18.03 -27.74
C ALA A 239 15.54 16.55 -28.15
N ALA A 240 16.71 15.92 -27.94
CA ALA A 240 16.98 14.51 -28.21
C ALA A 240 17.02 13.69 -26.90
#